data_AF-A0A4Q8M4S7-F1
#
_entry.id   AF-A0A4Q8M4S7-F1
#
_cell.length_a   1.000
_cell.length_b   1.000
_cell.length_c   1.000
_cell.angle_alpha   90.00
_cell.angle_beta   90.00
_cell.angle_gamma   90.00
#
_symmetry.space_group_name_H-M   'P 1'
#
loop_
_entity.id
_entity.type
_entity.pdbx_description
1 polymer ?
#
loop_
_entity_poly.entity_id
_entity_poly.type
_entity_poly.pdbx_seq_one_letter_code
_entity_poly.pdbx_strand_id
1 'polypeptide(L)'
;MQPDFWLQKWQDNQIPFHQHKVMPLLEKHWPALQLPAGSQVFVPLCGKSLDLAWLAAQGHRVLGLELSPLAVAQFFAEHGLTPQTRVTRYGTHYTAGAIELICGDVFDVDAGLLADCAGVYDRAALIALPEPLRARYVDEVYGRLPAHCRALLITLEYAQHERAGPPFSVDADEVQARYAAHWTIAPLERREILADEPRFAADGMTALHTTVYRLQRR
;
A
#
# COMPACT_ATOMS: atom_id res chain seq x y z
N MET A 1 -7.38 -3.36 -13.15
CA MET A 1 -7.84 -2.11 -12.51
C MET A 1 -8.68 -1.38 -13.56
N GLN A 2 -9.51 -0.38 -13.26
CA GLN A 2 -9.85 0.61 -14.29
C GLN A 2 -8.94 1.81 -14.03
N PRO A 3 -7.78 1.95 -14.71
CA PRO A 3 -6.85 3.07 -14.52
C PRO A 3 -7.56 4.42 -14.52
N ASP A 4 -8.47 4.62 -15.47
CA ASP A 4 -9.24 5.85 -15.62
C ASP A 4 -10.08 6.20 -14.39
N PHE A 5 -10.63 5.21 -13.68
CA PHE A 5 -11.37 5.45 -12.44
C PHE A 5 -10.48 6.15 -11.40
N TRP A 6 -9.26 5.65 -11.18
CA TRP A 6 -8.34 6.22 -10.19
C TRP A 6 -7.75 7.54 -10.64
N LEU A 7 -7.40 7.66 -11.93
CA LEU A 7 -6.93 8.92 -12.51
C LEU A 7 -7.99 10.02 -12.38
N GLN A 8 -9.26 9.71 -12.64
CA GLN A 8 -10.37 10.65 -12.46
C GLN A 8 -10.55 11.06 -11.00
N LYS A 9 -10.44 10.12 -10.03
CA LYS A 9 -10.51 10.46 -8.60
C LYS A 9 -9.45 11.47 -8.19
N TRP A 10 -8.23 11.34 -8.72
CA TRP A 10 -7.16 12.32 -8.49
C TRP A 10 -7.46 13.67 -9.16
N GLN A 11 -7.90 13.67 -10.41
CA GLN A 11 -8.26 14.89 -11.14
C GLN A 11 -9.39 15.67 -10.44
N ASP A 12 -10.40 14.97 -9.93
CA ASP A 12 -11.54 15.55 -9.22
C ASP A 12 -11.24 15.89 -7.75
N ASN A 13 -10.00 15.65 -7.29
CA ASN A 13 -9.58 15.75 -5.88
C ASN A 13 -10.49 14.94 -4.92
N GLN A 14 -11.08 13.85 -5.40
CA GLN A 14 -11.90 12.91 -4.64
C GLN A 14 -11.01 11.84 -4.00
N ILE A 15 -10.12 12.28 -3.09
CA ILE A 15 -9.08 11.44 -2.47
C ILE A 15 -9.28 11.22 -0.95
N PRO A 16 -10.46 10.77 -0.49
CA PRO A 16 -10.75 10.60 0.95
C PRO A 16 -9.92 9.50 1.63
N PHE A 17 -9.12 8.75 0.87
CA PHE A 17 -8.15 7.77 1.36
C PHE A 17 -6.80 8.40 1.76
N HIS A 18 -6.52 9.62 1.29
CA HIS A 18 -5.33 10.37 1.68
C HIS A 18 -5.47 10.86 3.12
N GLN A 19 -4.44 10.61 3.93
CA GLN A 19 -4.35 11.09 5.31
C GLN A 19 -3.29 12.19 5.40
N HIS A 20 -3.61 13.25 6.15
CA HIS A 20 -2.68 14.36 6.42
C HIS A 20 -1.74 14.10 7.61
N LYS A 21 -1.73 12.85 8.10
CA LYS A 21 -0.80 12.36 9.13
C LYS A 21 -0.31 10.99 8.71
N VAL A 22 0.84 10.60 9.24
CA VAL A 22 1.35 9.22 9.14
C VAL A 22 0.34 8.29 9.79
N MET A 23 0.13 7.11 9.19
CA MET A 23 -0.79 6.11 9.70
C MET A 23 -0.31 5.60 11.07
N PRO A 24 -1.06 5.80 12.18
CA PRO A 24 -0.60 5.38 13.51
C PRO A 24 -0.31 3.88 13.65
N LEU A 25 -1.01 3.03 12.87
CA LEU A 25 -0.76 1.59 12.84
C LEU A 25 0.58 1.24 12.17
N LEU A 26 1.03 2.05 11.21
CA LEU A 26 2.39 1.91 10.67
C LEU A 26 3.41 2.18 11.76
N GLU A 27 3.33 3.33 12.43
CA GLU A 27 4.30 3.71 13.47
C GLU A 27 4.38 2.68 14.60
N LYS A 28 3.21 2.18 15.03
CA LYS A 28 3.10 1.19 16.10
C LYS A 28 3.70 -0.17 15.72
N HIS A 29 3.44 -0.65 14.50
CA HIS A 29 3.70 -2.06 14.13
C HIS A 29 4.89 -2.27 13.19
N TRP A 30 5.37 -1.23 12.52
CA TRP A 30 6.55 -1.32 11.65
C TRP A 30 7.77 -1.96 12.32
N PRO A 31 8.12 -1.64 13.59
CA PRO A 31 9.26 -2.27 14.26
C PRO A 31 9.17 -3.79 14.36
N ALA A 32 7.96 -4.38 14.32
CA ALA A 32 7.76 -5.84 14.35
C ALA A 32 8.28 -6.54 13.09
N LEU A 33 8.53 -5.80 12.00
CA LEU A 33 9.19 -6.33 10.81
C LEU A 33 10.70 -6.52 11.00
N GLN A 34 11.34 -5.84 11.95
CA GLN A 34 12.77 -5.96 12.25
C GLN A 34 13.66 -5.89 11.00
N LEU A 35 13.34 -4.97 10.08
CA LEU A 35 14.12 -4.80 8.86
C LEU A 35 15.48 -4.16 9.18
N PRO A 36 16.58 -4.62 8.54
CA PRO A 36 17.86 -3.93 8.63
C PRO A 36 17.77 -2.45 8.20
N ALA A 37 18.62 -1.61 8.78
CA ALA A 37 18.79 -0.24 8.31
C ALA A 37 19.25 -0.23 6.84
N GLY A 38 18.77 0.73 6.05
CA GLY A 38 19.09 0.81 4.62
C GLY A 38 18.34 -0.19 3.73
N SER A 39 17.55 -1.11 4.29
CA SER A 39 16.66 -1.98 3.53
C SER A 39 15.76 -1.17 2.59
N GLN A 40 15.51 -1.70 1.39
CA GLN A 40 14.51 -1.13 0.50
C GLN A 40 13.11 -1.63 0.88
N VAL A 41 12.16 -0.71 0.91
CA VAL A 41 10.75 -0.93 1.26
C VAL A 41 9.90 -0.59 0.05
N PHE A 42 9.13 -1.55 -0.43
CA PHE A 42 8.16 -1.35 -1.50
C PHE A 42 6.82 -0.87 -0.94
N VAL A 43 6.25 0.17 -1.55
CA VAL A 43 4.94 0.74 -1.19
C VAL A 43 4.06 0.76 -2.45
N PRO A 44 3.23 -0.27 -2.67
CA PRO A 44 2.34 -0.35 -3.82
C PRO A 44 1.17 0.63 -3.71
N LEU A 45 0.72 1.18 -4.84
CA LEU A 45 -0.41 2.12 -4.95
C LEU A 45 -0.29 3.28 -3.92
N CYS A 46 0.90 3.85 -3.83
CA CYS A 46 1.28 4.69 -2.69
C CYS A 46 0.60 6.06 -2.65
N GLY A 47 -0.02 6.51 -3.75
CA GLY A 47 -0.58 7.85 -3.88
C GLY A 47 0.45 8.92 -3.53
N LYS A 48 0.10 9.79 -2.57
CA LYS A 48 1.00 10.77 -1.95
C LYS A 48 1.15 10.54 -0.44
N SER A 49 1.17 9.28 -0.01
CA SER A 49 1.13 8.97 1.43
C SER A 49 2.31 9.58 2.19
N LEU A 50 2.03 10.24 3.32
CA LEU A 50 3.07 10.72 4.25
C LEU A 50 3.88 9.58 4.86
N ASP A 51 3.34 8.36 4.83
CA ASP A 51 4.00 7.13 5.26
C ASP A 51 5.31 6.89 4.49
N LEU A 52 5.39 7.30 3.23
CA LEU A 52 6.60 7.21 2.40
C LEU A 52 7.76 7.99 3.03
N ALA A 53 7.51 9.23 3.43
CA ALA A 53 8.50 10.08 4.06
C ALA A 53 8.86 9.57 5.46
N TRP A 54 7.89 9.04 6.21
CA TRP A 54 8.15 8.45 7.52
C TRP A 54 9.07 7.22 7.41
N LEU A 55 8.81 6.31 6.47
CA LEU A 55 9.65 5.13 6.23
C LEU A 55 11.08 5.52 5.87
N ALA A 56 11.26 6.55 5.03
CA ALA A 56 12.56 7.10 4.70
C ALA A 56 13.27 7.70 5.93
N ALA A 57 12.53 8.41 6.79
CA ALA A 57 13.05 8.96 8.04
C ALA A 57 13.46 7.87 9.05
N GLN A 58 12.89 6.66 8.97
CA GLN A 58 13.35 5.50 9.74
C GLN A 58 14.65 4.87 9.17
N GLY A 59 15.24 5.45 8.13
CA GLY A 59 16.49 4.99 7.54
C GLY A 59 16.32 3.92 6.45
N HIS A 60 15.13 3.79 5.88
CA HIS A 60 14.87 2.89 4.76
C HIS A 60 14.99 3.60 3.42
N ARG A 61 15.30 2.85 2.36
CA ARG A 61 15.12 3.30 0.98
C ARG A 61 13.69 2.95 0.57
N VAL A 62 12.92 3.90 0.06
CA VAL A 62 11.50 3.71 -0.23
C VAL A 62 11.30 3.67 -1.74
N LEU A 63 10.71 2.59 -2.23
CA LEU A 63 10.28 2.41 -3.61
C LEU A 63 8.75 2.43 -3.64
N GLY A 64 8.16 3.56 -3.99
CA GLY A 64 6.72 3.69 -4.19
C GLY A 64 6.35 3.45 -5.65
N LEU A 65 5.19 2.85 -5.89
CA LEU A 65 4.59 2.77 -7.22
C LEU A 65 3.21 3.37 -7.19
N GLU A 66 2.96 4.33 -8.08
CA GLU A 66 1.70 5.05 -8.18
C GLU A 66 1.32 5.25 -9.64
N LEU A 67 0.04 5.05 -9.97
CA LEU A 67 -0.44 5.21 -11.32
C LEU A 67 -0.59 6.69 -11.72
N SER A 68 -1.02 7.53 -10.79
CA SER A 68 -1.38 8.93 -11.03
C SER A 68 -0.16 9.85 -11.08
N PRO A 69 0.15 10.46 -12.24
CA PRO A 69 1.21 11.48 -12.32
C PRO A 69 0.93 12.68 -11.41
N LEU A 70 -0.35 12.99 -11.18
CA LEU A 70 -0.77 14.07 -10.29
C LEU A 70 -0.40 13.76 -8.84
N ALA A 71 -0.61 12.53 -8.38
CA ALA A 71 -0.25 12.11 -7.03
C ALA A 71 1.25 12.19 -6.80
N VAL A 72 2.04 11.69 -7.76
CA VAL A 72 3.51 11.74 -7.73
C VAL A 72 4.00 13.19 -7.69
N ALA A 73 3.48 14.06 -8.56
CA ALA A 73 3.84 15.47 -8.57
C ALA A 73 3.47 16.19 -7.26
N GLN A 74 2.25 15.95 -6.74
CA GLN A 74 1.79 16.52 -5.48
C GLN A 74 2.66 16.06 -4.30
N PHE A 75 3.05 14.78 -4.25
CA PHE A 75 3.93 14.27 -3.21
C PHE A 75 5.24 15.07 -3.13
N PHE A 76 5.98 15.18 -4.23
CA PHE A 76 7.25 15.91 -4.21
C PHE A 76 7.07 17.41 -3.91
N ALA A 77 6.02 18.03 -4.45
CA ALA A 77 5.72 19.44 -4.17
C ALA A 77 5.38 19.69 -2.70
N GLU A 78 4.53 18.86 -2.09
CA GLU A 78 4.12 18.97 -0.69
C GLU A 78 5.29 18.74 0.28
N HIS A 79 6.27 17.91 -0.11
CA HIS A 79 7.49 17.68 0.65
C HIS A 79 8.63 18.66 0.33
N GLY A 80 8.44 19.61 -0.60
CA GLY A 80 9.47 20.58 -0.99
C GLY A 80 10.70 19.94 -1.65
N LEU A 81 10.50 18.81 -2.34
CA LEU A 81 11.56 18.01 -2.96
C LEU A 81 11.55 18.20 -4.48
N THR A 82 12.74 18.29 -5.08
CA THR A 82 12.92 18.29 -6.53
C THR A 82 13.53 16.95 -6.97
N PRO A 83 12.75 16.02 -7.55
CA PRO A 83 13.27 14.72 -7.93
C PRO A 83 14.08 14.77 -9.22
N GLN A 84 15.09 13.90 -9.31
CA GLN A 84 15.69 13.50 -10.58
C GLN A 84 14.74 12.54 -11.29
N THR A 85 14.65 12.64 -12.62
CA THR A 85 13.73 11.80 -13.42
C THR A 85 14.47 10.85 -14.35
N ARG A 86 13.95 9.63 -14.47
CA ARG A 86 14.45 8.63 -15.42
C ARG A 86 13.30 7.77 -15.94
N VAL A 87 13.19 7.65 -17.25
CA VAL A 87 12.17 6.78 -17.89
C VAL A 87 12.72 5.36 -18.04
N THR A 88 11.91 4.36 -17.70
CA THR A 88 12.22 2.94 -17.88
C THR A 88 10.98 2.22 -18.45
N ARG A 89 11.07 0.89 -18.64
CA ARG A 89 9.92 0.07 -19.01
C ARG A 89 8.84 -0.03 -17.92
N TYR A 90 9.13 0.35 -16.68
CA TYR A 90 8.18 0.32 -15.57
C TYR A 90 7.42 1.65 -15.42
N GLY A 91 7.81 2.67 -16.18
CA GLY A 91 7.26 4.02 -16.09
C GLY A 91 8.36 5.07 -15.85
N THR A 92 7.94 6.24 -15.38
CA THR A 92 8.86 7.34 -15.06
C THR A 92 9.21 7.29 -13.58
N HIS A 93 10.50 7.13 -13.29
CA HIS A 93 11.06 7.17 -11.95
C HIS A 93 11.32 8.62 -11.55
N TYR A 94 10.95 8.96 -10.32
CA TYR A 94 11.19 10.24 -9.68
C TYR A 94 11.93 9.97 -8.37
N THR A 95 13.18 10.41 -8.26
CA THR A 95 14.04 10.08 -7.11
C THR A 95 14.50 11.35 -6.39
N ALA A 96 14.26 11.42 -5.08
CA ALA A 96 14.79 12.45 -4.21
C ALA A 96 15.28 11.82 -2.89
N GLY A 97 16.60 11.81 -2.69
CA GLY A 97 17.22 11.20 -1.50
C GLY A 97 16.90 9.70 -1.41
N ALA A 98 16.29 9.29 -0.30
CA ALA A 98 15.94 7.89 -0.04
C ALA A 98 14.60 7.46 -0.65
N ILE A 99 13.87 8.36 -1.33
CA ILE A 99 12.53 8.08 -1.88
C ILE A 99 12.60 8.06 -3.40
N GLU A 100 12.12 6.96 -3.97
CA GLU A 100 11.92 6.75 -5.39
C GLU A 100 10.45 6.41 -5.64
N LEU A 101 9.77 7.22 -6.45
CA LEU A 101 8.41 6.94 -6.90
C LEU A 101 8.42 6.59 -8.39
N ILE A 102 7.82 5.47 -8.75
CA ILE A 102 7.57 5.08 -10.13
C ILE A 102 6.13 5.47 -10.49
N CYS A 103 5.99 6.38 -11.44
CA CYS A 103 4.72 6.66 -12.08
C CYS A 103 4.45 5.57 -13.14
N GLY A 104 3.65 4.56 -12.81
CA GLY A 104 3.42 3.37 -13.64
C GLY A 104 2.33 2.43 -13.11
N ASP A 105 2.10 1.30 -13.78
CA ASP A 105 1.14 0.28 -13.33
C ASP A 105 1.84 -0.74 -12.41
N VAL A 106 1.23 -1.06 -11.27
CA VAL A 106 1.77 -2.01 -10.30
C VAL A 106 1.91 -3.41 -10.89
N PHE A 107 1.12 -3.74 -11.90
CA PHE A 107 1.16 -5.06 -12.53
C PHE A 107 2.35 -5.22 -13.51
N ASP A 108 3.04 -4.13 -13.86
CA ASP A 108 4.20 -4.15 -14.77
C ASP A 108 5.53 -4.42 -14.05
N VAL A 109 5.55 -4.42 -12.70
CA VAL A 109 6.74 -4.71 -11.89
C VAL A 109 7.26 -6.10 -12.17
N ASP A 110 8.56 -6.36 -12.01
CA ASP A 110 9.06 -7.73 -12.05
C ASP A 110 10.00 -8.06 -10.90
N ALA A 111 10.45 -9.32 -10.84
CA ALA A 111 11.38 -9.78 -9.81
C ALA A 111 12.72 -9.02 -9.85
N GLY A 112 13.12 -8.49 -11.01
CA GLY A 112 14.33 -7.68 -11.13
C GLY A 112 14.16 -6.30 -10.48
N LEU A 113 13.02 -5.65 -10.71
CA LEU A 113 12.69 -4.38 -10.05
C LEU A 113 12.58 -4.54 -8.53
N LEU A 114 11.98 -5.64 -8.07
CA LEU A 114 11.70 -5.89 -6.66
C LEU A 114 12.82 -6.64 -5.92
N ALA A 115 13.94 -6.96 -6.58
CA ALA A 115 14.97 -7.86 -6.07
C ALA A 115 15.57 -7.40 -4.72
N ASP A 116 15.73 -6.09 -4.55
CA ASP A 116 16.35 -5.47 -3.37
C ASP A 116 15.35 -5.16 -2.24
N CYS A 117 14.05 -5.42 -2.46
CA CYS A 117 12.99 -5.10 -1.51
C CYS A 117 12.93 -6.13 -0.37
N ALA A 118 13.44 -5.74 0.79
CA ALA A 118 13.33 -6.53 2.02
C ALA A 118 12.02 -6.28 2.79
N GLY A 119 11.35 -5.15 2.51
CA GLY A 119 10.11 -4.73 3.17
C GLY A 119 8.97 -4.43 2.20
N VAL A 120 7.73 -4.62 2.64
CA VAL A 120 6.53 -4.07 1.99
C VAL A 120 5.66 -3.35 3.02
N TYR A 121 5.13 -2.20 2.65
CA TYR A 121 4.04 -1.55 3.39
C TYR A 121 2.81 -1.44 2.50
N ASP A 122 1.78 -2.22 2.80
CA ASP A 122 0.53 -2.28 2.02
C ASP A 122 -0.62 -1.78 2.87
N ARG A 123 -1.00 -0.53 2.62
CA ARG A 123 -2.15 0.14 3.23
C ARG A 123 -2.93 0.80 2.13
N ALA A 124 -4.22 0.52 2.07
CA ALA A 124 -5.11 1.01 1.03
C ALA A 124 -4.71 0.62 -0.41
N ALA A 125 -3.83 -0.39 -0.60
CA ALA A 125 -3.51 -0.94 -1.91
C ALA A 125 -4.32 -2.21 -2.19
N LEU A 126 -4.15 -3.29 -1.41
CA LEU A 126 -4.91 -4.53 -1.58
C LEU A 126 -6.44 -4.27 -1.56
N ILE A 127 -6.91 -3.51 -0.56
CA ILE A 127 -8.33 -3.17 -0.40
C ILE A 127 -8.85 -2.18 -1.44
N ALA A 128 -8.01 -1.60 -2.30
CA ALA A 128 -8.44 -0.77 -3.42
C ALA A 128 -8.84 -1.59 -4.65
N LEU A 129 -8.49 -2.89 -4.66
CA LEU A 129 -8.67 -3.76 -5.81
C LEU A 129 -9.93 -4.63 -5.66
N PRO A 130 -10.76 -4.78 -6.71
CA PRO A 130 -11.81 -5.80 -6.74
C PRO A 130 -11.21 -7.21 -6.73
N GLU A 131 -12.01 -8.20 -6.34
CA GLU A 131 -11.58 -9.58 -6.06
C GLU A 131 -10.68 -10.22 -7.15
N PRO A 132 -11.01 -10.18 -8.46
CA PRO A 132 -10.15 -10.79 -9.48
C PRO A 132 -8.77 -10.14 -9.56
N LEU A 133 -8.68 -8.84 -9.29
CA LEU A 133 -7.41 -8.11 -9.28
C LEU A 133 -6.63 -8.32 -8.00
N ARG A 134 -7.29 -8.58 -6.87
CA ARG A 134 -6.60 -8.99 -5.63
C ARG A 134 -5.86 -10.30 -5.82
N ALA A 135 -6.47 -11.28 -6.50
CA ALA A 135 -5.79 -12.54 -6.85
C ALA A 135 -4.53 -12.27 -7.67
N ARG A 136 -4.69 -11.56 -8.79
CA ARG A 136 -3.58 -11.17 -9.66
C ARG A 136 -2.49 -10.40 -8.91
N TYR A 137 -2.87 -9.50 -8.02
CA TYR A 137 -1.94 -8.67 -7.24
C TYR A 137 -1.09 -9.50 -6.28
N VAL A 138 -1.69 -10.48 -5.59
CA VAL A 138 -0.93 -11.38 -4.73
C VAL A 138 0.03 -12.25 -5.55
N ASP A 139 -0.41 -12.78 -6.69
CA ASP A 139 0.41 -13.65 -7.52
C ASP A 139 1.54 -12.89 -8.24
N GLU A 140 1.20 -11.76 -8.88
CA GLU A 140 2.12 -11.04 -9.77
C GLU A 140 2.93 -9.95 -9.06
N VAL A 141 2.50 -9.43 -7.91
CA VAL A 141 3.27 -8.42 -7.17
C VAL A 141 3.93 -9.06 -5.96
N TYR A 142 3.14 -9.63 -5.05
CA TYR A 142 3.70 -10.29 -3.86
C TYR A 142 4.51 -11.54 -4.22
N GLY A 143 4.10 -12.31 -5.22
CA GLY A 143 4.83 -13.48 -5.71
C GLY A 143 6.21 -13.15 -6.31
N ARG A 144 6.44 -11.91 -6.76
CA ARG A 144 7.71 -11.47 -7.36
C ARG A 144 8.74 -10.92 -6.36
N LEU A 145 8.35 -10.69 -5.11
CA LEU A 145 9.26 -10.26 -4.03
C LEU A 145 10.35 -11.32 -3.72
N PRO A 146 11.44 -10.97 -3.03
CA PRO A 146 12.45 -11.95 -2.65
C PRO A 146 12.04 -12.75 -1.41
N ALA A 147 12.56 -13.97 -1.25
CA ALA A 147 12.18 -14.90 -0.17
C ALA A 147 12.42 -14.37 1.27
N HIS A 148 13.29 -13.38 1.45
CA HIS A 148 13.56 -12.76 2.75
C HIS A 148 12.62 -11.57 3.06
N CYS A 149 11.68 -11.26 2.16
CA CYS A 149 10.81 -10.11 2.29
C CYS A 149 9.81 -10.24 3.45
N ARG A 150 9.55 -9.13 4.14
CA ARG A 150 8.56 -9.01 5.20
C ARG A 150 7.60 -7.89 4.87
N ALA A 151 6.31 -8.09 5.11
CA ALA A 151 5.28 -7.10 4.81
C ALA A 151 4.51 -6.70 6.06
N LEU A 152 4.16 -5.42 6.15
CA LEU A 152 3.09 -4.94 7.01
C LEU A 152 1.87 -4.67 6.12
N LEU A 153 0.83 -5.50 6.26
CA LEU A 153 -0.41 -5.42 5.51
C LEU A 153 -1.53 -4.89 6.41
N ILE A 154 -2.25 -3.87 5.97
CA ILE A 154 -3.40 -3.30 6.67
C ILE A 154 -4.67 -3.49 5.81
N THR A 155 -5.65 -4.20 6.35
CA THR A 155 -6.95 -4.43 5.70
C THR A 155 -8.08 -3.74 6.47
N LEU A 156 -9.25 -3.69 5.82
CA LEU A 156 -10.53 -3.33 6.42
C LEU A 156 -11.48 -4.51 6.31
N GLU A 157 -12.25 -4.76 7.36
CA GLU A 157 -13.20 -5.86 7.45
C GLU A 157 -14.58 -5.31 7.81
N TYR A 158 -15.55 -5.60 6.94
CA TYR A 158 -16.96 -5.29 7.13
C TYR A 158 -17.80 -6.25 6.29
N ALA A 159 -19.12 -6.26 6.48
CA ALA A 159 -20.01 -7.07 5.66
C ALA A 159 -20.05 -6.53 4.22
N GLN A 160 -19.44 -7.23 3.27
CA GLN A 160 -19.20 -6.72 1.89
C GLN A 160 -20.48 -6.26 1.16
N HIS A 161 -21.66 -6.76 1.54
CA HIS A 161 -22.95 -6.33 0.97
C HIS A 161 -23.41 -4.94 1.44
N GLU A 162 -22.89 -4.43 2.56
CA GLU A 162 -23.19 -3.09 3.08
C GLU A 162 -22.53 -1.99 2.23
N ARG A 163 -21.43 -2.30 1.52
CA ARG A 163 -20.72 -1.34 0.68
C ARG A 163 -19.94 -2.01 -0.45
N ALA A 164 -20.16 -1.57 -1.68
CA ALA A 164 -19.54 -2.13 -2.89
C ALA A 164 -18.04 -1.84 -3.05
N GLY A 165 -17.47 -0.89 -2.29
CA GLY A 165 -16.07 -0.48 -2.37
C GLY A 165 -15.73 0.44 -3.56
N PRO A 166 -14.46 0.87 -3.71
CA PRO A 166 -13.40 0.76 -2.70
C PRO A 166 -13.60 1.69 -1.47
N PRO A 167 -12.93 1.41 -0.35
CA PRO A 167 -12.17 0.17 -0.11
C PRO A 167 -13.12 -1.04 -0.05
N PHE A 168 -12.64 -2.20 -0.48
CA PHE A 168 -13.30 -3.49 -0.37
C PHE A 168 -12.98 -4.13 0.99
N SER A 169 -13.88 -4.98 1.49
CA SER A 169 -13.63 -5.81 2.66
C SER A 169 -12.63 -6.90 2.30
N VAL A 170 -11.59 -7.06 3.12
CA VAL A 170 -10.61 -8.15 3.03
C VAL A 170 -10.38 -8.68 4.44
N ASP A 171 -11.05 -9.79 4.74
CA ASP A 171 -11.03 -10.44 6.05
C ASP A 171 -9.85 -11.39 6.23
N ALA A 172 -9.74 -11.95 7.43
CA ALA A 172 -8.70 -12.89 7.79
C ALA A 172 -8.70 -14.15 6.92
N ASP A 173 -9.87 -14.65 6.51
CA ASP A 173 -9.98 -15.86 5.68
C ASP A 173 -9.45 -15.60 4.26
N GLU A 174 -9.76 -14.43 3.69
CA GLU A 174 -9.20 -14.03 2.39
C GLU A 174 -7.68 -13.81 2.48
N VAL A 175 -7.18 -13.18 3.54
CA VAL A 175 -5.72 -13.03 3.77
C VAL A 175 -5.05 -14.41 3.89
N GLN A 176 -5.62 -15.34 4.64
CA GLN A 176 -5.10 -16.71 4.76
C GLN A 176 -5.10 -17.41 3.41
N ALA A 177 -6.24 -17.42 2.71
CA ALA A 177 -6.40 -18.12 1.44
C ALA A 177 -5.41 -17.63 0.37
N ARG A 178 -5.14 -16.31 0.31
CA ARG A 178 -4.27 -15.74 -0.71
C ARG A 178 -2.79 -15.85 -0.38
N TYR A 179 -2.40 -15.63 0.88
CA TYR A 179 -0.99 -15.45 1.24
C TYR A 179 -0.34 -16.72 1.82
N ALA A 180 -1.11 -17.63 2.45
CA ALA A 180 -0.54 -18.74 3.24
C ALA A 180 0.24 -19.78 2.42
N ALA A 181 0.10 -19.77 1.09
CA ALA A 181 0.89 -20.62 0.19
C ALA A 181 2.38 -20.23 0.15
N HIS A 182 2.72 -18.95 0.34
CA HIS A 182 4.10 -18.45 0.23
C HIS A 182 4.54 -17.59 1.42
N TRP A 183 3.62 -17.22 2.30
CA TRP A 183 3.87 -16.32 3.42
C TRP A 183 3.41 -16.94 4.74
N THR A 184 4.21 -16.73 5.77
CA THR A 184 3.77 -16.91 7.16
C THR A 184 3.03 -15.66 7.59
N ILE A 185 1.81 -15.83 8.10
CA ILE A 185 0.89 -14.74 8.43
C ILE A 185 0.75 -14.64 9.94
N ALA A 186 1.00 -13.46 10.51
CA ALA A 186 0.82 -13.19 11.93
C ALA A 186 -0.05 -11.93 12.11
N PRO A 187 -1.29 -12.04 12.61
CA PRO A 187 -2.08 -10.87 12.98
C PRO A 187 -1.41 -10.15 14.16
N LEU A 188 -1.30 -8.83 14.07
CA LEU A 188 -0.69 -7.98 15.09
C LEU A 188 -1.73 -7.18 15.88
N GLU A 189 -2.78 -6.72 15.21
CA GLU A 189 -3.86 -5.97 15.81
C GLU A 189 -5.13 -6.11 14.97
N ARG A 190 -6.28 -6.21 15.64
CA ARG A 190 -7.60 -6.06 15.05
C ARG A 190 -8.39 -5.11 15.93
N ARG A 191 -8.96 -4.07 15.35
CA ARG A 191 -9.67 -3.02 16.09
C ARG A 191 -10.93 -2.60 15.37
N GLU A 192 -12.01 -2.44 16.11
CA GLU A 192 -13.23 -1.82 15.61
C GLU A 192 -13.04 -0.29 15.53
N ILE A 193 -13.32 0.30 14.37
CA ILE A 193 -13.02 1.69 14.05
C ILE A 193 -14.21 2.46 13.47
N LEU A 194 -15.42 1.87 13.35
CA LEU A 194 -16.57 2.57 12.77
C LEU A 194 -16.88 3.90 13.46
N ALA A 195 -16.71 3.96 14.78
CA ALA A 195 -16.92 5.17 15.58
C ALA A 195 -15.95 6.32 15.22
N ASP A 196 -14.75 5.98 14.74
CA ASP A 196 -13.72 6.94 14.31
C ASP A 196 -13.85 7.29 12.82
N GLU A 197 -14.78 6.64 12.11
CA GLU A 197 -14.90 6.64 10.64
C GLU A 197 -16.30 7.10 10.21
N PRO A 198 -16.65 8.39 10.42
CA PRO A 198 -18.02 8.91 10.27
C PRO A 198 -18.60 8.73 8.87
N ARG A 199 -17.74 8.69 7.84
CA ARG A 199 -18.17 8.43 6.46
C ARG A 199 -18.72 7.01 6.30
N PHE A 200 -18.08 6.02 6.90
CA PHE A 200 -18.53 4.63 6.83
C PHE A 200 -19.79 4.42 7.67
N ALA A 201 -19.89 5.11 8.82
CA ALA A 201 -21.12 5.13 9.61
C ALA A 201 -22.31 5.76 8.84
N ALA A 202 -22.06 6.85 8.09
CA ALA A 202 -23.08 7.49 7.25
C ALA A 202 -23.57 6.62 6.09
N ASP A 203 -22.74 5.68 5.62
CA ASP A 203 -23.12 4.69 4.59
C ASP A 203 -23.99 3.55 5.17
N GLY A 204 -24.33 3.59 6.46
CA GLY A 204 -25.21 2.60 7.12
C GLY A 204 -24.51 1.32 7.54
N MET A 205 -23.18 1.32 7.58
CA MET A 205 -22.40 0.16 8.01
C MET A 205 -22.63 -0.18 9.48
N THR A 206 -22.66 -1.47 9.80
CA THR A 206 -22.93 -1.94 11.16
C THR A 206 -21.67 -2.23 11.96
N ALA A 207 -20.55 -2.51 11.29
CA ALA A 207 -19.23 -2.68 11.87
C ALA A 207 -18.14 -2.36 10.84
N LEU A 208 -16.98 -1.88 11.29
CA LEU A 208 -15.80 -1.67 10.47
C LEU A 208 -14.55 -1.94 11.30
N HIS A 209 -13.88 -3.05 11.02
CA HIS A 209 -12.61 -3.35 11.66
C HIS A 209 -11.44 -3.00 10.75
N THR A 210 -10.35 -2.57 11.35
CA THR A 210 -9.04 -2.60 10.69
C THR A 210 -8.21 -3.72 11.30
N THR A 211 -7.51 -4.47 10.43
CA THR A 211 -6.62 -5.54 10.86
C THR A 211 -5.23 -5.33 10.28
N VAL A 212 -4.22 -5.50 11.13
CA VAL A 212 -2.81 -5.38 10.78
C VAL A 212 -2.19 -6.76 10.81
N TYR A 213 -1.51 -7.14 9.73
CA TYR A 213 -0.79 -8.40 9.60
C TYR A 213 0.69 -8.15 9.36
N ARG A 214 1.53 -8.93 10.03
CA ARG A 214 2.90 -9.18 9.58
C ARG A 214 2.93 -10.40 8.69
N LEU A 215 3.44 -10.24 7.48
CA LEU A 215 3.72 -11.34 6.57
C LEU A 215 5.23 -11.55 6.49
N GLN A 216 5.67 -12.80 6.51
CA GLN A 216 7.07 -13.16 6.25
C GLN A 216 7.12 -14.21 5.14
N ARG A 217 7.82 -13.91 4.05
CA ARG A 217 7.91 -14.83 2.93
C ARG A 217 8.71 -16.08 3.32
N ARG A 218 8.29 -17.22 2.77
CA ARG A 218 8.92 -18.55 2.95
C ARG A 218 9.85 -18.89 1.80
#